data_AF-A0A2W5N1X0-F1
#
_entry.id   AF-A0A2W5N1X0-F1
#
_cell.length_a   1.000
_cell.length_b   1.000
_cell.length_c   1.000
_cell.angle_alpha   90.00
_cell.angle_beta   90.00
_cell.angle_gamma   90.00
#
_symmetry.space_group_name_H-M   'P 1'
#
loop_
_entity.id
_entity.type
_entity.pdbx_description
1 polymer ?
#
loop_
_entity_poly.entity_id
_entity_poly.type
_entity_poly.pdbx_seq_one_letter_code
_entity_poly.pdbx_strand_id
1 'polypeptide(L)'
;MLARSNLYPSYGHSSLYMGTAGLINFGHIRNIRPSYAVLFDVNPHQIIYWNVVLSGVRQNQTYEGFRSFLNYSEVISKNMIAQKLGGQEFSARHSMTNVFHDGDPQSLSRQTFFYSARSFSSYMDEINFDEKDYALLRGMVMEDRIGALTLDVFDVEGWQQFSGFLKEMRADYSDFPKAVDTIYVSSVFRFVKADTDWTGRKINTLNNNGIFSILDAQKSVVIDSATVYSVSEFQTRTKDNAWPSLRQARKKESAPASGVDRSAPHFI
;
A
#
# COMPACT_ATOMS: atom_id res chain seq x y z
N MET A 1 -10.96 0.26 20.84
CA MET A 1 -10.47 1.66 20.80
C MET A 1 -9.14 1.70 21.52
N LEU A 2 -8.02 1.66 20.81
CA LEU A 2 -6.69 1.88 21.40
C LEU A 2 -6.37 3.37 21.31
N ALA A 3 -5.85 3.95 22.40
CA ALA A 3 -5.47 5.36 22.47
C ALA A 3 -4.37 5.68 21.44
N ARG A 4 -4.71 6.48 20.41
CA ARG A 4 -3.89 6.71 19.21
C ARG A 4 -2.93 7.92 19.30
N SER A 5 -2.89 8.67 20.40
CA SER A 5 -2.25 10.00 20.41
C SER A 5 -0.73 10.01 20.65
N ASN A 6 -0.11 8.91 21.10
CA ASN A 6 1.31 8.91 21.49
C ASN A 6 2.22 8.05 20.60
N LEU A 7 1.73 7.55 19.46
CA LEU A 7 2.49 6.62 18.60
C LEU A 7 3.29 7.30 17.48
N TYR A 8 3.13 8.61 17.30
CA TYR A 8 3.85 9.35 16.26
C TYR A 8 4.85 10.31 16.93
N PRO A 9 6.15 10.18 16.66
CA PRO A 9 7.12 11.22 16.99
C PRO A 9 6.64 12.58 16.46
N SER A 10 6.90 13.67 17.19
CA SER A 10 6.68 15.01 16.63
C SER A 10 7.72 15.23 15.53
N TYR A 11 7.38 14.90 14.29
CA TYR A 11 8.26 15.13 13.15
C TYR A 11 8.39 16.65 12.92
N GLY A 12 9.62 17.12 12.75
CA GLY A 12 9.90 18.51 12.42
C GLY A 12 9.34 18.91 11.06
N HIS A 13 9.43 20.20 10.71
CA HIS A 13 8.89 20.84 9.50
C HIS A 13 9.40 20.30 8.14
N SER A 14 10.21 19.24 8.13
CA SER A 14 10.78 18.63 6.92
C SER A 14 10.71 17.11 7.02
N SER A 15 9.50 16.53 6.90
CA SER A 15 9.32 15.07 6.91
C SER A 15 8.69 14.53 5.63
N LEU A 16 9.13 13.34 5.22
CA LEU A 16 8.65 12.60 4.06
C LEU A 16 7.93 11.33 4.52
N TYR A 17 6.65 11.24 4.18
CA TYR A 17 5.84 10.03 4.35
C TYR A 17 5.84 9.21 3.07
N MET A 18 5.91 7.89 3.20
CA MET A 18 5.58 6.97 2.13
C MET A 18 4.54 5.97 2.58
N GLY A 19 3.70 5.49 1.67
CA GLY A 19 2.80 4.42 2.04
C GLY A 19 2.16 3.69 0.89
N THR A 20 1.95 2.40 1.11
CA THR A 20 1.25 1.50 0.18
C THR A 20 -0.21 1.30 0.55
N ALA A 21 -0.99 0.68 -0.34
CA ALA A 21 -2.44 0.50 -0.24
C ALA A 21 -3.26 1.79 -0.44
N GLY A 22 -4.56 1.72 -0.12
CA GLY A 22 -5.56 2.76 -0.42
C GLY A 22 -5.65 3.89 0.61
N LEU A 23 -6.87 4.42 0.83
CA LEU A 23 -7.15 5.65 1.58
C LEU A 23 -6.64 5.70 3.04
N ILE A 24 -6.18 4.59 3.61
CA ILE A 24 -5.56 4.55 4.95
C ILE A 24 -4.39 5.55 5.08
N ASN A 25 -3.69 5.78 3.97
CA ASN A 25 -2.58 6.70 3.90
C ASN A 25 -2.99 8.13 4.28
N PHE A 26 -4.22 8.55 4.03
CA PHE A 26 -4.71 9.87 4.47
C PHE A 26 -4.82 9.96 6.00
N GLY A 27 -5.23 8.88 6.66
CA GLY A 27 -5.22 8.81 8.12
C GLY A 27 -3.80 8.92 8.70
N HIS A 28 -2.81 8.32 8.04
CA HIS A 28 -1.40 8.45 8.44
C HIS A 28 -0.87 9.86 8.18
N ILE A 29 -1.10 10.42 6.99
CA ILE A 29 -0.70 11.80 6.64
C ILE A 29 -1.32 12.80 7.62
N ARG A 30 -2.59 12.63 8.00
CA ARG A 30 -3.23 13.45 9.03
C ARG A 30 -2.46 13.44 10.34
N ASN A 31 -2.11 12.25 10.83
CA ASN A 31 -1.48 12.11 12.14
C ASN A 31 -0.03 12.58 12.14
N ILE A 32 0.70 12.28 11.06
CA ILE A 32 2.13 12.56 10.92
C ILE A 32 2.38 14.02 10.52
N ARG A 33 1.44 14.63 9.78
CA ARG A 33 1.56 15.97 9.18
C ARG A 33 2.85 16.14 8.35
N PRO A 34 3.16 15.23 7.41
CA PRO A 34 4.40 15.30 6.66
C PRO A 34 4.41 16.50 5.70
N SER A 35 5.60 16.99 5.38
CA SER A 35 5.78 18.04 4.36
C SER A 35 5.58 17.48 2.96
N TYR A 36 5.99 16.24 2.74
CA TYR A 36 5.86 15.53 1.46
C TYR A 36 5.30 14.12 1.67
N ALA A 37 4.57 13.60 0.69
CA ALA A 37 4.04 12.25 0.73
C ALA A 37 4.17 11.53 -0.64
N VAL A 38 4.52 10.25 -0.61
CA VAL A 38 4.53 9.40 -1.79
C VAL A 38 3.68 8.15 -1.55
N LEU A 39 2.63 8.01 -2.35
CA LEU A 39 1.74 6.85 -2.36
C LEU A 39 2.28 5.86 -3.38
N PHE A 40 2.54 4.62 -2.99
CA PHE A 40 3.13 3.66 -3.91
C PHE A 40 2.48 2.29 -3.85
N ASP A 41 2.34 1.64 -4.99
CA ASP A 41 1.72 0.32 -5.07
C ASP A 41 2.30 -0.46 -6.25
N VAL A 42 2.37 -1.78 -6.13
CA VAL A 42 2.77 -2.65 -7.23
C VAL A 42 1.66 -2.77 -8.28
N ASN A 43 0.40 -2.56 -7.88
CA ASN A 43 -0.75 -2.64 -8.75
C ASN A 43 -0.98 -1.30 -9.47
N PRO A 44 -0.80 -1.22 -10.81
CA PRO A 44 -1.00 0.01 -11.56
C PRO A 44 -2.43 0.57 -11.44
N HIS A 45 -3.43 -0.28 -11.18
CA HIS A 45 -4.80 0.18 -10.98
C HIS A 45 -4.95 1.01 -9.70
N GLN A 46 -4.17 0.72 -8.65
CA GLN A 46 -4.14 1.53 -7.43
C GLN A 46 -3.55 2.91 -7.70
N ILE A 47 -2.58 3.02 -8.60
CA ILE A 47 -1.99 4.31 -8.99
C ILE A 47 -2.97 5.16 -9.80
N ILE A 48 -3.70 4.54 -10.74
CA ILE A 48 -4.79 5.21 -11.44
C ILE A 48 -5.86 5.68 -10.46
N TYR A 49 -6.24 4.83 -9.51
CA TYR A 49 -7.16 5.20 -8.43
C TYR A 49 -6.65 6.41 -7.64
N TRP A 50 -5.38 6.41 -7.23
CA TRP A 50 -4.78 7.54 -6.54
C TRP A 50 -4.83 8.83 -7.35
N ASN A 51 -4.54 8.78 -8.64
CA ASN A 51 -4.64 9.96 -9.51
C ASN A 51 -6.06 10.53 -9.55
N VAL A 52 -7.08 9.67 -9.57
CA VAL A 52 -8.50 10.11 -9.48
C VAL A 52 -8.77 10.74 -8.11
N VAL A 53 -8.32 10.12 -7.02
CA VAL A 53 -8.50 10.65 -5.66
C VAL A 53 -7.83 12.01 -5.50
N LEU A 54 -6.57 12.16 -5.91
CA LEU A 54 -5.82 13.42 -5.81
C LEU A 54 -6.44 14.50 -6.71
N SER A 55 -6.94 14.13 -7.89
CA SER A 55 -7.73 15.05 -8.74
C SER A 55 -9.02 15.51 -8.03
N GLY A 56 -9.71 14.59 -7.35
CA GLY A 56 -10.84 14.90 -6.49
C GLY A 56 -10.50 15.90 -5.39
N VAL A 57 -9.36 15.72 -4.71
CA VAL A 57 -8.89 16.67 -3.68
C VAL A 57 -8.60 18.04 -4.30
N ARG A 58 -8.00 18.09 -5.48
CA ARG A 58 -7.67 19.34 -6.19
C ARG A 58 -8.93 20.13 -6.58
N GLN A 59 -9.95 19.43 -7.08
CA GLN A 59 -11.18 20.04 -7.60
C GLN A 59 -12.15 20.48 -6.51
N ASN A 60 -12.15 19.81 -5.36
CA ASN A 60 -13.08 20.11 -4.27
C ASN A 60 -12.42 21.07 -3.28
N GLN A 61 -13.18 22.05 -2.78
CA GLN A 61 -12.68 23.02 -1.80
C GLN A 61 -12.92 22.57 -0.37
N THR A 62 -13.97 21.77 -0.14
CA THR A 62 -14.39 21.30 1.17
C THR A 62 -14.29 19.80 1.28
N TYR A 63 -14.13 19.31 2.51
CA TYR A 63 -14.10 17.88 2.78
C TYR A 63 -15.40 17.19 2.32
N GLU A 64 -16.56 17.81 2.55
CA GLU A 64 -17.85 17.25 2.14
C GLU A 64 -18.00 17.14 0.62
N GLY A 65 -17.50 18.14 -0.13
CA GLY A 65 -17.46 18.08 -1.60
C GLY A 65 -16.58 16.93 -2.08
N PHE A 66 -15.39 16.79 -1.48
CA PHE A 66 -14.50 15.68 -1.78
C PHE A 66 -15.11 14.31 -1.44
N ARG A 67 -15.77 14.18 -0.29
CA ARG A 67 -16.48 12.97 0.12
C ARG A 67 -17.57 12.58 -0.88
N SER A 68 -18.35 13.57 -1.33
CA SER A 68 -19.36 13.40 -2.38
C SER A 68 -18.75 12.96 -3.71
N PHE A 69 -17.61 13.55 -4.09
CA PHE A 69 -16.85 13.15 -5.27
C PHE A 69 -16.37 11.70 -5.20
N LEU A 70 -15.84 11.25 -4.06
CA LEU A 70 -15.41 9.86 -3.88
C LEU A 70 -16.57 8.88 -4.03
N ASN A 71 -17.71 9.17 -3.39
CA ASN A 71 -18.92 8.36 -3.51
C ASN A 71 -19.41 8.26 -4.96
N TYR A 72 -19.46 9.40 -5.66
CA TYR A 72 -19.84 9.44 -7.07
C TYR A 72 -18.88 8.63 -7.96
N SER A 73 -17.57 8.80 -7.76
CA SER A 73 -16.54 8.08 -8.50
C SER A 73 -16.61 6.56 -8.27
N GLU A 74 -16.96 6.13 -7.06
CA GLU A 74 -17.20 4.73 -6.73
C GLU A 74 -18.39 4.16 -7.52
N VAL A 75 -19.52 4.87 -7.49
CA VAL A 75 -20.76 4.46 -8.16
C VAL A 75 -20.53 4.35 -9.67
N ILE A 76 -19.88 5.35 -10.29
CA ILE A 76 -19.54 5.29 -11.71
C ILE A 76 -18.65 4.09 -12.01
N SER A 77 -17.57 3.91 -11.24
CA SER A 77 -16.62 2.83 -11.48
C SER A 77 -17.31 1.47 -11.41
N LYS A 78 -18.17 1.24 -10.41
CA LYS A 78 -18.98 0.02 -10.28
C LYS A 78 -19.93 -0.16 -11.47
N ASN A 79 -20.61 0.89 -11.90
CA ASN A 79 -21.53 0.84 -13.05
C ASN A 79 -20.80 0.56 -14.37
N MET A 80 -19.67 1.20 -14.62
CA MET A 80 -18.86 0.97 -15.83
C MET A 80 -18.30 -0.45 -15.87
N ILE A 81 -17.84 -0.98 -14.74
CA ILE A 81 -17.37 -2.36 -14.63
C ILE A 81 -18.54 -3.32 -14.86
N ALA A 82 -19.70 -3.09 -14.24
CA ALA A 82 -20.89 -3.93 -14.42
C ALA A 82 -21.36 -3.94 -15.89
N GLN A 83 -21.29 -2.81 -16.60
CA GLN A 83 -21.61 -2.73 -18.02
C GLN A 83 -20.60 -3.48 -18.90
N LYS A 84 -19.29 -3.36 -18.62
CA LYS A 84 -18.25 -4.05 -19.38
C LYS A 84 -18.24 -5.57 -19.13
N LEU A 85 -18.43 -6.01 -17.89
CA LEU A 85 -18.47 -7.42 -17.51
C LEU A 85 -19.83 -8.08 -17.78
N GLY A 86 -20.92 -7.31 -17.73
CA GLY A 86 -22.26 -7.81 -18.07
C GLY A 86 -22.45 -8.11 -19.56
N GLY A 87 -21.56 -7.60 -20.42
CA GLY A 87 -21.55 -7.86 -21.86
C GLY A 87 -20.49 -8.84 -22.35
N GLN A 88 -19.63 -9.38 -21.47
CA GLN A 88 -18.55 -10.30 -21.83
C GLN A 88 -18.58 -11.52 -20.93
N GLU A 89 -18.64 -12.72 -21.50
CA GLU A 89 -18.30 -13.95 -20.78
C GLU A 89 -16.85 -13.84 -20.29
N PHE A 90 -16.67 -13.36 -19.06
CA PHE A 90 -15.36 -13.19 -18.47
C PHE A 90 -14.74 -14.56 -18.21
N SER A 91 -13.94 -15.06 -19.16
CA SER A 91 -13.18 -16.29 -18.95
C SER A 91 -11.97 -15.97 -18.06
N ALA A 92 -11.97 -16.60 -16.89
CA ALA A 92 -10.90 -16.66 -15.90
C ALA A 92 -9.47 -16.77 -16.46
N ARG A 93 -9.33 -17.32 -17.67
CA ARG A 93 -8.05 -17.60 -18.35
C ARG A 93 -7.22 -16.35 -18.67
N HIS A 94 -7.81 -15.16 -18.71
CA HIS A 94 -7.10 -13.93 -19.12
C HIS A 94 -6.53 -13.12 -17.94
N SER A 95 -6.79 -13.53 -16.71
CA SER A 95 -6.20 -12.93 -15.51
C SER A 95 -4.94 -13.69 -15.14
N MET A 96 -3.81 -13.01 -14.92
CA MET A 96 -2.54 -13.57 -14.44
C MET A 96 -2.61 -14.19 -13.02
N THR A 97 -3.79 -14.61 -12.57
CA THR A 97 -4.07 -15.18 -11.24
C THR A 97 -4.34 -16.69 -11.28
N ASN A 98 -3.71 -17.43 -12.18
CA ASN A 98 -3.70 -18.91 -12.11
C ASN A 98 -2.98 -19.46 -10.85
N VAL A 99 -2.49 -18.60 -9.95
CA VAL A 99 -1.87 -19.01 -8.67
C VAL A 99 -2.90 -19.23 -7.55
N PHE A 100 -4.19 -18.90 -7.76
CA PHE A 100 -5.26 -19.08 -6.76
C PHE A 100 -6.31 -20.11 -7.20
N HIS A 101 -5.84 -21.32 -7.53
CA HIS A 101 -6.60 -22.31 -8.32
C HIS A 101 -7.75 -23.07 -7.60
N ASP A 102 -8.23 -22.63 -6.44
CA ASP A 102 -9.39 -23.27 -5.75
C ASP A 102 -10.55 -22.29 -5.43
N GLY A 103 -10.49 -21.04 -5.92
CA GLY A 103 -11.58 -20.08 -5.80
C GLY A 103 -12.27 -19.87 -7.15
N ASP A 104 -13.61 -19.86 -7.16
CA ASP A 104 -14.41 -19.43 -8.31
C ASP A 104 -13.77 -18.16 -8.95
N PRO A 105 -13.40 -18.18 -10.24
CA PRO A 105 -12.78 -17.03 -10.90
C PRO A 105 -13.67 -15.79 -10.97
N GLN A 106 -14.99 -15.96 -10.93
CA GLN A 106 -15.90 -14.83 -10.74
C GLN A 106 -15.77 -14.25 -9.33
N SER A 107 -15.34 -15.05 -8.37
CA SER A 107 -15.08 -14.60 -7.02
C SER A 107 -13.80 -13.78 -6.93
N LEU A 108 -12.72 -13.97 -7.68
CA LEU A 108 -11.49 -13.16 -7.45
C LEU A 108 -11.58 -11.74 -8.03
N SER A 109 -12.14 -11.56 -9.22
CA SER A 109 -12.39 -10.22 -9.77
C SER A 109 -13.49 -9.50 -9.00
N ARG A 110 -14.54 -10.22 -8.56
CA ARG A 110 -15.50 -9.67 -7.60
C ARG A 110 -14.80 -9.39 -6.27
N GLN A 111 -14.04 -10.29 -5.67
CA GLN A 111 -13.44 -10.13 -4.33
C GLN A 111 -12.37 -9.03 -4.31
N THR A 112 -11.52 -8.91 -5.33
CA THR A 112 -10.50 -7.85 -5.36
C THR A 112 -11.12 -6.45 -5.54
N PHE A 113 -12.34 -6.36 -6.09
CA PHE A 113 -13.12 -5.11 -6.22
C PHE A 113 -14.28 -4.95 -5.21
N PHE A 114 -14.77 -6.01 -4.58
CA PHE A 114 -15.92 -6.09 -3.67
C PHE A 114 -15.53 -6.40 -2.22
N TYR A 115 -14.29 -6.85 -1.91
CA TYR A 115 -13.80 -6.90 -0.51
C TYR A 115 -13.40 -5.53 0.05
N SER A 116 -13.89 -4.43 -0.52
CA SER A 116 -14.49 -3.41 0.34
C SER A 116 -16.01 -3.54 0.27
N ALA A 117 -16.60 -4.36 1.15
CA ALA A 117 -18.02 -4.27 1.50
C ALA A 117 -18.36 -2.92 2.21
N ARG A 118 -17.47 -1.94 2.07
CA ARG A 118 -17.41 -0.63 2.69
C ARG A 118 -17.25 0.37 1.55
N SER A 119 -18.14 1.36 1.51
CA SER A 119 -17.99 2.48 0.59
C SER A 119 -16.74 3.28 0.95
N PHE A 120 -16.16 4.01 -0.01
CA PHE A 120 -15.03 4.89 0.29
C PHE A 120 -15.37 5.93 1.36
N SER A 121 -16.61 6.42 1.40
CA SER A 121 -17.11 7.28 2.47
C SER A 121 -17.00 6.65 3.85
N SER A 122 -17.43 5.39 4.00
CA SER A 122 -17.33 4.70 5.29
C SER A 122 -15.88 4.56 5.76
N TYR A 123 -14.94 4.45 4.83
CA TYR A 123 -13.51 4.43 5.16
C TYR A 123 -13.01 5.80 5.66
N MET A 124 -13.44 6.88 5.01
CA MET A 124 -13.11 8.25 5.40
C MET A 124 -13.71 8.61 6.78
N ASP A 125 -14.91 8.13 7.08
CA ASP A 125 -15.54 8.28 8.39
C ASP A 125 -14.77 7.51 9.48
N GLU A 126 -14.28 6.29 9.18
CA GLU A 126 -13.50 5.47 10.12
C GLU A 126 -12.12 6.06 10.46
N ILE A 127 -11.49 6.75 9.51
CA ILE A 127 -10.25 7.46 9.79
C ILE A 127 -10.48 8.76 10.57
N ASN A 128 -11.74 9.16 10.83
CA ASN A 128 -12.13 10.38 11.55
C ASN A 128 -11.46 11.64 10.96
N PHE A 129 -11.50 11.77 9.64
CA PHE A 129 -10.90 12.88 8.90
C PHE A 129 -11.84 14.09 8.95
N ASP A 130 -11.32 15.26 9.33
CA ASP A 130 -12.11 16.50 9.42
C ASP A 130 -11.71 17.56 8.37
N GLU A 131 -12.36 18.73 8.43
CA GLU A 131 -12.11 19.84 7.50
C GLU A 131 -10.69 20.42 7.62
N LYS A 132 -10.09 20.42 8.82
CA LYS A 132 -8.72 20.90 9.03
C LYS A 132 -7.69 19.92 8.48
N ASP A 133 -7.97 18.63 8.61
CA ASP A 133 -7.17 17.55 8.03
C ASP A 133 -7.23 17.59 6.52
N TYR A 134 -8.41 17.84 5.97
CA TYR A 134 -8.62 18.03 4.55
C TYR A 134 -7.92 19.28 4.02
N ALA A 135 -7.95 20.40 4.74
CA ALA A 135 -7.22 21.60 4.35
C ALA A 135 -5.70 21.35 4.22
N LEU A 136 -5.11 20.57 5.13
CA LEU A 136 -3.71 20.14 5.01
C LEU A 136 -3.49 19.30 3.75
N LEU A 137 -4.26 18.22 3.59
CA LEU A 137 -4.12 17.30 2.45
C LEU A 137 -4.28 18.05 1.13
N ARG A 138 -5.26 18.95 1.05
CA ARG A 138 -5.50 19.80 -0.10
C ARG A 138 -4.34 20.74 -0.36
N GLY A 139 -3.77 21.37 0.67
CA GLY A 139 -2.55 22.16 0.55
C GLY A 139 -1.41 21.36 -0.09
N MET A 140 -1.17 20.14 0.40
CA MET A 140 -0.15 19.25 -0.17
C MET A 140 -0.44 18.91 -1.64
N VAL A 141 -1.69 18.64 -2.02
CA VAL A 141 -2.09 18.33 -3.41
C VAL A 141 -1.96 19.53 -4.35
N MET A 142 -2.29 20.72 -3.85
CA MET A 142 -2.21 21.97 -4.62
C MET A 142 -0.77 22.42 -4.84
N GLU A 143 0.13 22.07 -3.93
CA GLU A 143 1.57 22.37 -3.99
C GLU A 143 2.39 21.21 -4.59
N ASP A 144 1.74 20.20 -5.17
CA ASP A 144 2.36 18.98 -5.73
C ASP A 144 3.34 18.27 -4.77
N ARG A 145 3.08 18.37 -3.45
CA ARG A 145 3.85 17.72 -2.39
C ARG A 145 3.38 16.31 -2.07
N ILE A 146 2.33 15.83 -2.73
CA ILE A 146 1.86 14.45 -2.66
C ILE A 146 1.70 13.87 -4.07
N GLY A 147 2.30 12.71 -4.29
CA GLY A 147 2.25 12.02 -5.58
C GLY A 147 2.00 10.53 -5.42
N ALA A 148 1.70 9.86 -6.54
CA ALA A 148 1.54 8.41 -6.59
C ALA A 148 2.47 7.80 -7.65
N LEU A 149 3.07 6.64 -7.35
CA LEU A 149 3.96 5.94 -8.27
C LEU A 149 3.81 4.41 -8.19
N THR A 150 4.01 3.73 -9.31
CA THR A 150 4.03 2.26 -9.33
C THR A 150 5.39 1.78 -8.86
N LEU A 151 5.44 1.05 -7.75
CA LEU A 151 6.69 0.50 -7.20
C LEU A 151 6.43 -0.73 -6.34
N ASP A 152 7.21 -1.77 -6.60
CA ASP A 152 7.21 -3.00 -5.81
C ASP A 152 8.18 -2.85 -4.62
N VAL A 153 7.74 -3.21 -3.42
CA VAL A 153 8.61 -3.22 -2.22
C VAL A 153 9.83 -4.12 -2.36
N PHE A 154 9.80 -5.08 -3.29
CA PHE A 154 10.90 -6.01 -3.58
C PHE A 154 11.71 -5.64 -4.82
N ASP A 155 11.36 -4.57 -5.54
CA ASP A 155 12.10 -4.12 -6.73
C ASP A 155 13.30 -3.24 -6.35
N VAL A 156 14.46 -3.89 -6.19
CA VAL A 156 15.73 -3.22 -5.83
C VAL A 156 16.11 -2.12 -6.81
N GLU A 157 15.93 -2.33 -8.11
CA GLU A 157 16.29 -1.34 -9.13
C GLU A 157 15.37 -0.12 -9.05
N GLY A 158 14.06 -0.35 -8.90
CA GLY A 158 13.09 0.71 -8.67
C GLY A 158 13.41 1.55 -7.43
N TRP A 159 13.79 0.92 -6.32
CA TRP A 159 14.20 1.65 -5.11
C TRP A 159 15.50 2.44 -5.28
N GLN A 160 16.46 1.92 -6.06
CA GLN A 160 17.70 2.65 -6.38
C GLN A 160 17.43 3.89 -7.24
N GLN A 161 16.59 3.75 -8.28
CA GLN A 161 16.18 4.88 -9.11
C GLN A 161 15.43 5.93 -8.28
N PHE A 162 14.50 5.48 -7.43
CA PHE A 162 13.76 6.38 -6.53
C PHE A 162 14.69 7.07 -5.51
N SER A 163 15.68 6.36 -4.95
CA SER A 163 16.71 6.95 -4.09
C SER A 163 17.55 7.99 -4.83
N GLY A 164 17.87 7.75 -6.10
CA GLY A 164 18.50 8.73 -7.00
C GLY A 164 17.66 9.99 -7.15
N PHE A 165 16.38 9.83 -7.51
CA PHE A 165 15.42 10.92 -7.61
C PHE A 165 15.33 11.74 -6.30
N LEU A 166 15.25 11.09 -5.13
CA LEU A 166 15.21 11.81 -3.85
C LEU A 166 16.51 12.60 -3.59
N LYS A 167 17.67 12.14 -4.06
CA LYS A 167 18.93 12.90 -3.93
C LYS A 167 18.94 14.14 -4.82
N GLU A 168 18.42 14.04 -6.03
CA GLU A 168 18.26 15.17 -6.94
C GLU A 168 17.31 16.22 -6.33
N MET A 169 16.15 15.79 -5.82
CA MET A 169 15.21 16.69 -5.13
C MET A 169 15.84 17.41 -3.93
N ARG A 170 16.72 16.76 -3.17
CA ARG A 170 17.44 17.40 -2.04
C ARG A 170 18.48 18.41 -2.49
N ALA A 171 19.02 18.28 -3.69
CA ALA A 171 19.94 19.25 -4.26
C ALA A 171 19.19 20.52 -4.70
N ASP A 172 17.99 20.35 -5.25
CA ASP A 172 17.17 21.45 -5.77
C ASP A 172 16.36 22.18 -4.68
N TYR A 173 15.97 21.46 -3.62
CA TYR A 173 15.09 21.97 -2.56
C TYR A 173 15.73 21.80 -1.18
N SER A 174 16.20 22.91 -0.60
CA SER A 174 16.92 22.91 0.69
C SER A 174 16.10 22.43 1.89
N ASP A 175 14.77 22.51 1.79
CA ASP A 175 13.79 22.07 2.78
C ASP A 175 13.33 20.61 2.58
N PHE A 176 13.80 19.95 1.52
CA PHE A 176 13.39 18.59 1.21
C PHE A 176 13.98 17.57 2.21
N PRO A 177 13.17 16.61 2.70
CA PRO A 177 13.61 15.65 3.72
C PRO A 177 14.81 14.79 3.28
N LYS A 178 15.78 14.63 4.20
CA LYS A 178 17.01 13.85 3.97
C LYS A 178 16.79 12.34 3.90
N ALA A 179 15.67 11.85 4.41
CA ALA A 179 15.27 10.46 4.40
C ALA A 179 13.74 10.37 4.40
N VAL A 180 13.21 9.18 4.18
CA VAL A 180 11.79 8.89 4.44
C VAL A 180 11.64 8.65 5.93
N ASP A 181 10.94 9.53 6.63
CA ASP A 181 10.76 9.45 8.09
C ASP A 181 9.78 8.35 8.50
N THR A 182 8.75 8.13 7.68
CA THR A 182 7.73 7.11 7.96
C THR A 182 7.34 6.41 6.69
N ILE A 183 7.30 5.08 6.73
CA ILE A 183 6.79 4.27 5.63
C ILE A 183 5.70 3.30 6.11
N TYR A 184 4.53 3.34 5.48
CA TYR A 184 3.47 2.36 5.69
C TYR A 184 3.54 1.25 4.63
N VAL A 185 3.73 0.01 5.07
CA VAL A 185 3.89 -1.16 4.20
C VAL A 185 2.73 -2.16 4.28
N SER A 186 1.63 -1.77 4.94
CA SER A 186 0.42 -2.60 5.09
C SER A 186 0.75 -4.02 5.57
N SER A 187 0.21 -5.05 4.92
CA SER A 187 0.47 -6.45 5.21
C SER A 187 1.42 -7.10 4.19
N VAL A 188 2.10 -6.32 3.34
CA VAL A 188 2.85 -6.87 2.19
C VAL A 188 3.88 -7.91 2.64
N PHE A 189 4.60 -7.62 3.71
CA PHE A 189 5.62 -8.51 4.27
C PHE A 189 5.07 -9.79 4.91
N ARG A 190 3.75 -9.90 5.15
CA ARG A 190 3.11 -11.14 5.60
C ARG A 190 2.93 -12.15 4.48
N PHE A 191 3.09 -11.75 3.22
CA PHE A 191 3.00 -12.65 2.08
C PHE A 191 4.37 -13.17 1.61
N VAL A 192 5.45 -12.72 2.26
CA VAL A 192 6.79 -13.24 2.04
C VAL A 192 6.94 -14.56 2.78
N LYS A 193 7.43 -15.60 2.09
CA LYS A 193 7.65 -16.93 2.67
C LYS A 193 9.14 -17.25 2.61
N ALA A 194 9.78 -17.38 3.77
CA ALA A 194 11.19 -17.76 3.90
C ALA A 194 12.13 -16.77 3.19
N ASP A 195 12.42 -17.04 1.93
CA ASP A 195 13.29 -16.33 1.02
C ASP A 195 12.58 -16.03 -0.32
N THR A 196 11.26 -16.18 -0.45
CA THR A 196 10.53 -15.91 -1.71
C THR A 196 9.36 -14.96 -1.55
N ASP A 197 9.10 -14.13 -2.56
CA ASP A 197 7.91 -13.31 -2.63
C ASP A 197 6.68 -14.13 -3.02
N TRP A 198 5.53 -13.46 -3.17
CA TRP A 198 4.27 -14.10 -3.54
C TRP A 198 4.27 -14.69 -4.97
N THR A 199 5.23 -14.31 -5.82
CA THR A 199 5.45 -14.87 -7.15
C THR A 199 6.42 -16.05 -7.14
N GLY A 200 7.05 -16.35 -5.99
CA GLY A 200 8.10 -17.37 -5.86
C GLY A 200 9.51 -16.88 -6.22
N ARG A 201 9.69 -15.57 -6.47
CA ARG A 201 11.01 -14.98 -6.72
C ARG A 201 11.83 -14.99 -5.44
N LYS A 202 13.06 -15.49 -5.50
CA LYS A 202 13.98 -15.46 -4.36
C LYS A 202 14.31 -14.02 -3.97
N ILE A 203 13.85 -13.63 -2.79
CA ILE A 203 14.21 -12.43 -2.04
C ILE A 203 15.50 -12.70 -1.25
N ASN A 204 16.56 -13.14 -1.93
CA ASN A 204 17.89 -13.27 -1.31
C ASN A 204 18.52 -11.90 -0.98
N THR A 205 17.78 -10.81 -1.23
CA THR A 205 18.27 -9.44 -1.31
C THR A 205 17.27 -8.41 -0.79
N LEU A 206 16.57 -8.67 0.33
CA LEU A 206 16.02 -7.60 1.19
C LEU A 206 17.15 -6.83 1.93
N ASN A 207 18.29 -6.68 1.25
CA ASN A 207 19.48 -6.04 1.72
C ASN A 207 19.21 -4.53 1.84
N ASN A 208 20.15 -3.81 2.44
CA ASN A 208 20.17 -2.35 2.56
C ASN A 208 20.00 -1.56 1.24
N ASN A 209 19.85 -2.24 0.10
CA ASN A 209 19.71 -1.69 -1.24
C ASN A 209 18.26 -1.64 -1.75
N GLY A 210 17.30 -2.26 -1.05
CA GLY A 210 15.86 -2.19 -1.39
C GLY A 210 15.16 -1.01 -0.70
N ILE A 211 13.91 -1.21 -0.28
CA ILE A 211 13.11 -0.22 0.47
C ILE A 211 13.82 0.37 1.71
N PHE A 212 14.74 -0.37 2.33
CA PHE A 212 15.51 0.12 3.47
C PHE A 212 16.58 1.16 3.10
N SER A 213 16.96 1.28 1.82
CA SER A 213 18.00 2.22 1.36
C SER A 213 17.62 3.69 1.49
N ILE A 214 16.32 3.99 1.61
CA ILE A 214 15.78 5.35 1.72
C ILE A 214 15.36 5.71 3.16
N LEU A 215 15.54 4.78 4.10
CA LEU A 215 15.18 4.94 5.50
C LEU A 215 16.44 5.21 6.34
N ASP A 216 16.33 6.13 7.29
CA ASP A 216 17.35 6.33 8.33
C ASP A 216 17.10 5.30 9.44
N ALA A 217 18.06 4.39 9.65
CA ALA A 217 17.92 3.31 10.62
C ALA A 217 17.66 3.78 12.07
N GLN A 218 18.05 5.01 12.41
CA GLN A 218 17.90 5.57 13.76
C GLN A 218 16.64 6.44 13.92
N LYS A 219 16.09 6.97 12.82
CA LYS A 219 15.01 7.98 12.88
C LYS A 219 13.73 7.54 12.19
N SER A 220 13.84 6.73 11.16
CA SER A 220 12.68 6.29 10.39
C SER A 220 11.88 5.23 11.14
N VAL A 221 10.58 5.20 10.87
CA VAL A 221 9.67 4.17 11.38
C VAL A 221 8.96 3.46 10.24
N VAL A 222 8.68 2.18 10.44
CA VAL A 222 7.92 1.33 9.51
C VAL A 222 6.59 0.99 10.17
N ILE A 223 5.49 1.27 9.48
CA ILE A 223 4.14 0.96 9.93
C ILE A 223 3.63 -0.22 9.10
N ASP A 224 3.23 -1.29 9.76
CA ASP A 224 2.49 -2.40 9.13
C ASP A 224 1.01 -2.35 9.53
N SER A 225 0.21 -3.32 9.09
CA SER A 225 -1.22 -3.36 9.43
C SER A 225 -1.53 -3.62 10.91
N ALA A 226 -0.54 -4.00 11.73
CA ALA A 226 -0.72 -4.27 13.16
C ALA A 226 -0.12 -3.20 14.07
N THR A 227 1.06 -2.67 13.75
CA THR A 227 1.82 -1.81 14.66
C THR A 227 2.89 -0.97 13.94
N VAL A 228 3.57 -0.13 14.72
CA VAL A 228 4.72 0.69 14.32
C VAL A 228 6.01 0.01 14.82
N TYR A 229 7.06 0.05 14.01
CA TYR A 229 8.37 -0.53 14.28
C TYR A 229 9.48 0.49 14.01
N SER A 230 10.60 0.38 14.73
CA SER A 230 11.85 0.95 14.21
C SER A 230 12.32 0.17 12.98
N VAL A 231 13.16 0.78 12.14
CA VAL A 231 13.75 0.09 10.97
C VAL A 231 14.49 -1.18 11.40
N SER A 232 15.30 -1.12 12.46
CA SER A 232 16.06 -2.27 12.94
C SER A 232 15.17 -3.40 13.46
N GLU A 233 14.09 -3.10 14.17
CA GLU A 233 13.13 -4.11 14.63
C GLU A 233 12.44 -4.77 13.42
N PHE A 234 12.00 -3.97 12.46
CA PHE A 234 11.33 -4.46 11.26
C PHE A 234 12.25 -5.36 10.40
N GLN A 235 13.52 -4.98 10.23
CA GLN A 235 14.52 -5.78 9.54
C GLN A 235 14.80 -7.12 10.24
N THR A 236 14.88 -7.14 11.57
CA THR A 236 15.08 -8.39 12.32
C THR A 236 13.88 -9.32 12.15
N ARG A 237 12.65 -8.80 12.29
CA ARG A 237 11.41 -9.60 12.12
C ARG A 237 11.27 -10.22 10.73
N THR A 238 11.61 -9.45 9.69
CA THR A 238 11.54 -9.92 8.30
C THR A 238 12.58 -11.02 8.03
N LYS A 239 13.80 -10.90 8.57
CA LYS A 239 14.85 -11.93 8.45
C LYS A 239 14.50 -13.22 9.18
N ASP A 240 13.98 -13.12 10.41
CA ASP A 240 13.73 -14.28 11.27
C ASP A 240 12.48 -15.08 10.85
N ASN A 241 11.77 -14.65 9.80
CA ASN A 241 10.45 -15.18 9.41
C ASN A 241 9.49 -15.21 10.62
N ALA A 242 9.66 -14.27 11.54
CA ALA A 242 8.98 -14.22 12.83
C ALA A 242 7.63 -13.48 12.69
N TRP A 243 6.86 -13.82 11.67
CA TRP A 243 5.45 -13.42 11.55
C TRP A 243 4.59 -14.51 12.20
N PRO A 244 4.26 -14.41 13.51
CA PRO A 244 3.62 -15.48 14.27
C PRO A 244 2.28 -15.96 13.69
N SER A 245 1.57 -15.11 12.93
CA SER A 245 0.27 -15.44 12.34
C SER A 245 0.33 -16.50 11.25
N LEU A 246 1.45 -16.66 10.53
CA LEU A 246 1.57 -17.67 9.47
C LEU A 246 1.90 -19.07 10.00
N ARG A 247 2.66 -19.17 11.10
CA ARG A 247 3.00 -20.46 11.72
C ARG A 247 1.81 -21.09 12.43
N GLN A 248 0.93 -20.28 13.03
CA GLN A 248 -0.27 -20.77 13.72
C GLN A 248 -1.39 -21.16 12.74
N ALA A 249 -1.58 -20.44 11.64
CA ALA A 249 -2.56 -20.82 10.61
C ALA A 249 -2.20 -22.18 9.97
N ARG A 250 -0.91 -22.43 9.68
CA ARG A 250 -0.46 -23.70 9.09
C ARG A 250 -0.52 -24.90 10.02
N LYS A 251 -0.36 -24.73 11.34
CA LYS A 251 -0.57 -25.85 12.28
C LYS A 251 -2.01 -26.38 12.28
N LYS A 252 -2.98 -25.59 11.79
CA LYS A 252 -4.36 -26.05 11.57
C LYS A 252 -4.62 -26.64 10.19
N GLU A 253 -3.84 -26.28 9.17
CA GLU A 253 -4.06 -26.73 7.78
C GLU A 253 -3.17 -27.92 7.36
N SER A 254 -2.15 -28.29 8.14
CA SER A 254 -1.33 -29.47 7.86
C SER A 254 -1.92 -30.75 8.44
N ALA A 255 -3.04 -31.19 7.86
CA ALA A 255 -3.38 -32.61 7.74
C ALA A 255 -4.12 -32.85 6.42
N PRO A 256 -3.44 -32.78 5.27
CA PRO A 256 -4.00 -33.33 4.04
C PRO A 256 -4.07 -34.86 4.18
N ALA A 257 -5.26 -35.42 3.96
CA ALA A 257 -5.45 -36.85 3.76
C ALA A 257 -4.50 -37.32 2.65
N SER A 258 -3.80 -38.41 2.93
CA SER A 258 -2.85 -39.05 2.04
C SER A 258 -3.44 -39.32 0.65
N GLY A 259 -2.73 -38.90 -0.40
CA GLY A 259 -2.86 -39.50 -1.73
C GLY A 259 -3.37 -38.57 -2.83
N VAL A 260 -2.59 -37.56 -3.22
CA VAL A 260 -2.61 -37.07 -4.61
C VAL A 260 -1.18 -36.71 -5.00
N ASP A 261 -0.63 -37.50 -5.91
CA ASP A 261 0.64 -37.27 -6.58
C ASP A 261 0.55 -35.98 -7.41
N ARG A 262 1.49 -35.05 -7.24
CA ARG A 262 1.55 -33.79 -7.98
C ARG A 262 2.89 -33.71 -8.71
N SER A 263 2.93 -34.28 -9.90
CA SER A 263 3.94 -33.93 -10.89
C SER A 263 3.75 -32.49 -11.33
N ALA A 264 4.81 -31.69 -11.23
CA ALA A 264 4.84 -30.30 -11.67
C ALA A 264 4.92 -30.23 -13.20
N PRO A 265 4.14 -29.36 -13.89
CA PRO A 265 4.32 -29.16 -15.31
C PRO A 265 5.54 -28.27 -15.58
N HIS A 266 6.44 -28.75 -16.43
CA HIS A 266 7.45 -27.96 -17.12
C HIS A 266 6.77 -27.05 -18.16
N PHE A 267 7.17 -25.79 -18.24
CA PHE A 267 6.72 -24.85 -19.27
C PHE A 267 7.83 -24.62 -20.30
N ILE A 268 7.47 -24.66 -21.59
CA ILE A 268 8.13 -23.94 -22.69
C ILE A 268 7.40 -22.60 -22.82
#